data_AF-A0A7W7QXP4-F1
#
_entry.id   AF-A0A7W7QXP4-F1
#
_cell.length_a   1.000
_cell.length_b   1.000
_cell.length_c   1.000
_cell.angle_alpha   90.00
_cell.angle_beta   90.00
_cell.angle_gamma   90.00
#
_symmetry.space_group_name_H-M   'P 1'
#
loop_
_entity.id
_entity.type
_entity.pdbx_description
1 polymer ?
#
loop_
_entity_poly.entity_id
_entity_poly.type
_entity_poly.pdbx_seq_one_letter_code
_entity_poly.pdbx_strand_id
1 'polypeptide(L)'
;MRAVGSGRAAERGATVVPEESYDLEVEAPAYVVWGSPYDEEVLGEIADDWSPYLVPDARVVEVATHTQWSTVHLVLQRLDGAPPVDLDGWDDAHEVSLLASPRTDPVPENPDHILISSRGEGDDCADFDELECPGGVDTWWRMRVHRRVGSAGEEHLIQAWIAERQPVVQLSR
;
A
#
# COMPACT_ATOMS: atom_id res chain seq x y z
N MET A 1 31.99 -2.73 -45.70
CA MET A 1 30.51 -2.59 -45.68
C MET A 1 29.99 -3.46 -44.55
N ARG A 2 29.07 -2.90 -43.73
CA ARG A 2 28.33 -3.51 -42.61
C ARG A 2 29.12 -3.74 -41.30
N ALA A 3 28.57 -3.50 -40.12
CA ALA A 3 27.43 -2.69 -39.69
C ALA A 3 27.60 -2.49 -38.18
N VAL A 4 27.29 -1.28 -37.70
CA VAL A 4 27.33 -0.87 -36.29
C VAL A 4 26.25 -1.66 -35.53
N GLY A 5 26.67 -2.43 -34.52
CA GLY A 5 25.76 -3.09 -33.58
C GLY A 5 25.09 -2.05 -32.69
N SER A 6 23.85 -1.72 -33.03
CA SER A 6 22.95 -0.93 -32.21
C SER A 6 22.67 -1.66 -30.89
N GLY A 7 23.28 -1.20 -29.80
CA GLY A 7 22.94 -1.62 -28.45
C GLY A 7 21.50 -1.21 -28.13
N ARG A 8 20.59 -2.19 -28.15
CA ARG A 8 19.24 -2.02 -27.62
C ARG A 8 19.37 -2.07 -26.10
N ALA A 9 19.04 -0.96 -25.43
CA ALA A 9 18.93 -0.92 -23.98
C ALA A 9 17.94 -2.00 -23.55
N ALA A 10 18.39 -2.90 -22.67
CA ALA A 10 17.50 -3.84 -22.00
C ALA A 10 16.59 -3.01 -21.08
N GLU A 11 15.29 -2.96 -21.41
CA GLU A 11 14.24 -2.58 -20.49
C GLU A 11 14.34 -3.54 -19.29
N ARG A 12 14.81 -3.04 -18.15
CA ARG A 12 14.75 -3.79 -16.90
C ARG A 12 13.29 -3.80 -16.50
N GLY A 13 12.57 -4.87 -16.85
CA GLY A 13 11.27 -5.15 -16.26
C GLY A 13 11.43 -5.20 -14.75
N ALA A 14 10.50 -4.59 -14.02
CA ALA A 14 10.46 -4.70 -12.57
C ALA A 14 10.45 -6.20 -12.19
N THR A 15 11.31 -6.60 -11.27
CA THR A 15 11.24 -7.94 -10.70
C THR A 15 10.01 -7.96 -9.79
N VAL A 16 9.03 -8.80 -10.13
CA VAL A 16 7.83 -9.00 -9.31
C VAL A 16 8.17 -10.08 -8.28
N VAL A 17 8.12 -9.72 -7.00
CA VAL A 17 8.17 -10.65 -5.84
C VAL A 17 6.78 -11.34 -5.76
N PRO A 18 6.61 -12.53 -5.14
CA PRO A 18 5.35 -13.26 -5.18
C PRO A 18 4.16 -12.40 -4.74
N GLU A 19 3.05 -12.49 -5.47
CA GLU A 19 1.84 -11.74 -5.14
C GLU A 19 1.25 -12.23 -3.81
N GLU A 20 1.10 -11.34 -2.85
CA GLU A 20 0.34 -11.58 -1.62
C GLU A 20 -1.10 -11.12 -1.84
N SER A 21 -2.07 -11.95 -1.45
CA SER A 21 -3.49 -11.63 -1.60
C SER A 21 -4.24 -11.78 -0.29
N TYR A 22 -5.14 -10.85 0.01
CA TYR A 22 -5.93 -10.82 1.24
C TYR A 22 -7.35 -10.37 0.95
N ASP A 23 -8.35 -11.03 1.55
CA ASP A 23 -9.74 -10.60 1.49
C ASP A 23 -10.03 -9.74 2.71
N LEU A 24 -10.16 -8.43 2.52
CA LEU A 24 -10.40 -7.47 3.59
C LEU A 24 -11.89 -7.17 3.73
N GLU A 25 -12.48 -7.43 4.88
CA GLU A 25 -13.83 -6.98 5.23
C GLU A 25 -13.82 -5.47 5.52
N VAL A 26 -14.50 -4.68 4.69
CA VAL A 26 -14.62 -3.23 4.85
C VAL A 26 -16.03 -2.86 5.31
N GLU A 27 -16.13 -2.09 6.38
CA GLU A 27 -17.41 -1.62 6.93
C GLU A 27 -17.76 -0.20 6.47
N ALA A 28 -16.75 0.64 6.26
CA ALA A 28 -16.87 1.96 5.64
C ALA A 28 -16.35 1.93 4.19
N PRO A 29 -16.62 2.97 3.37
CA PRO A 29 -16.16 3.03 1.98
C PRO A 29 -14.66 3.41 1.86
N ALA A 30 -13.82 2.83 2.71
CA ALA A 30 -12.37 2.96 2.68
C ALA A 30 -11.70 1.89 3.54
N TYR A 31 -10.40 1.69 3.33
CA TYR A 31 -9.51 1.07 4.30
C TYR A 31 -8.32 2.00 4.59
N VAL A 32 -7.55 1.69 5.62
CA VAL A 32 -6.43 2.50 6.07
C VAL A 32 -5.12 1.73 5.88
N VAL A 33 -4.09 2.42 5.41
CA VAL A 33 -2.73 1.91 5.29
C VAL A 33 -1.85 2.62 6.31
N TRP A 34 -1.18 1.85 7.16
CA TRP A 34 -0.39 2.33 8.28
C TRP A 34 1.09 2.10 8.04
N GLY A 35 1.87 3.17 8.03
CA GLY A 35 3.33 3.17 8.00
C GLY A 35 3.94 3.29 9.39
N SER A 36 3.20 2.99 10.45
CA SER A 36 3.73 2.94 11.81
C SER A 36 3.88 1.49 12.25
N PRO A 37 4.88 1.18 13.08
CA PRO A 37 5.05 -0.17 13.60
C PRO A 37 3.77 -0.68 14.25
N TYR A 38 3.46 -1.95 14.00
CA TYR A 38 2.36 -2.65 14.66
C TYR A 38 2.53 -2.61 16.18
N ASP A 39 1.58 -1.97 16.85
CA ASP A 39 1.46 -1.94 18.29
C ASP A 39 -0.02 -2.25 18.61
N GLU A 40 -0.27 -3.40 19.24
CA GLU A 40 -1.62 -3.85 19.61
C GLU A 40 -2.32 -2.82 20.53
N GLU A 41 -1.56 -2.08 21.34
CA GLU A 41 -2.12 -1.02 22.16
C GLU A 41 -2.56 0.17 21.29
N VAL A 42 -1.82 0.48 20.23
CA VAL A 42 -2.18 1.52 19.26
C VAL A 42 -3.42 1.12 18.45
N LEU A 43 -3.52 -0.12 17.99
CA LEU A 43 -4.74 -0.61 17.33
C LEU A 43 -5.93 -0.65 18.28
N GLY A 44 -5.74 -1.06 19.53
CA GLY A 44 -6.79 -1.01 20.56
C GLY A 44 -7.26 0.41 20.85
N GLU A 45 -6.35 1.38 20.94
CA GLU A 45 -6.69 2.80 21.11
C GLU A 45 -7.35 3.41 19.87
N ILE A 46 -6.95 3.01 18.65
CA ILE A 46 -7.59 3.43 17.40
C ILE A 46 -8.96 2.77 17.20
N ALA A 47 -9.10 1.51 17.61
CA ALA A 47 -10.35 0.75 17.55
C ALA A 47 -11.35 1.20 18.62
N ASP A 48 -10.87 1.64 19.80
CA ASP A 48 -11.75 2.22 20.83
C ASP A 48 -12.07 3.70 20.58
N ASP A 49 -11.18 4.43 19.89
CA ASP A 49 -11.34 5.83 19.50
C ASP A 49 -11.39 5.94 17.97
N TRP A 50 -12.33 5.21 17.32
CA TRP A 50 -12.81 5.40 15.93
C TRP A 50 -13.36 6.82 15.77
N SER A 51 -12.44 7.76 15.88
CA SER A 51 -12.71 9.15 16.00
C SER A 51 -12.85 9.65 14.58
N PRO A 52 -13.83 10.51 14.28
CA PRO A 52 -13.85 11.25 13.02
C PRO A 52 -12.59 12.15 12.83
N TYR A 53 -11.66 12.12 13.79
CA TYR A 53 -10.37 12.80 13.80
C TYR A 53 -9.17 11.92 13.45
N LEU A 54 -9.34 10.69 12.91
CA LEU A 54 -8.23 10.06 12.20
C LEU A 54 -7.89 10.95 11.00
N VAL A 55 -6.89 11.81 11.16
CA VAL A 55 -6.46 12.76 10.13
C VAL A 55 -5.36 12.06 9.33
N PRO A 56 -5.59 11.74 8.04
CA PRO A 56 -4.55 11.20 7.20
C PRO A 56 -3.33 12.11 7.24
N ASP A 57 -2.17 11.50 7.46
CA ASP A 57 -0.90 12.18 7.49
C ASP A 57 0.14 11.43 6.64
N ALA A 58 1.42 11.68 6.88
CA ALA A 58 2.47 10.98 6.15
C ALA A 58 2.49 9.46 6.43
N ARG A 59 2.02 9.01 7.60
CA ARG A 59 2.14 7.65 8.13
C ARG A 59 0.80 6.91 8.13
N VAL A 60 -0.31 7.61 7.93
CA VAL A 60 -1.65 7.03 7.87
C VAL A 60 -2.31 7.54 6.60
N VAL A 61 -2.59 6.63 5.67
CA VAL A 61 -3.24 6.94 4.40
C VAL A 61 -4.56 6.21 4.30
N GLU A 62 -5.60 6.93 3.92
CA GLU A 62 -6.90 6.35 3.61
C GLU A 62 -7.00 6.04 2.11
N VAL A 63 -7.43 4.82 1.79
CA VAL A 63 -7.71 4.38 0.42
C VAL A 63 -9.21 4.14 0.28
N ALA A 64 -9.85 4.93 -0.58
CA ALA A 64 -11.29 4.82 -0.80
C ALA A 64 -11.65 3.51 -1.52
N THR A 65 -12.79 2.94 -1.14
CA THR A 65 -13.45 1.83 -1.81
C THR A 65 -14.80 2.30 -2.37
N HIS A 66 -15.34 1.57 -3.33
CA HIS A 66 -16.70 1.76 -3.86
C HIS A 66 -17.74 0.96 -3.06
N THR A 67 -17.30 -0.06 -2.33
CA THR A 67 -18.12 -0.93 -1.50
C THR A 67 -18.04 -0.55 -0.01
N GLN A 68 -19.06 -0.93 0.75
CA GLN A 68 -19.12 -0.83 2.21
C GLN A 68 -19.90 -2.03 2.75
N TRP A 69 -19.60 -2.46 3.98
CA TRP A 69 -20.14 -3.69 4.57
C TRP A 69 -19.99 -4.90 3.64
N SER A 70 -18.79 -5.03 3.07
CA SER A 70 -18.47 -5.99 2.01
C SER A 70 -17.00 -6.35 2.03
N THR A 71 -16.57 -7.26 1.17
CA THR A 71 -15.18 -7.70 1.06
C THR A 71 -14.52 -7.03 -0.13
N VAL A 72 -13.30 -6.53 0.06
CA VAL A 72 -12.41 -6.08 -1.00
C VAL A 72 -11.27 -7.08 -1.13
N HIS A 73 -11.07 -7.62 -2.33
CA HIS A 73 -9.92 -8.47 -2.61
C HIS A 73 -8.69 -7.60 -2.86
N LEU A 74 -7.71 -7.68 -1.97
CA LEU A 74 -6.44 -6.97 -2.07
C LEU A 74 -5.39 -7.89 -2.68
N VAL A 75 -4.63 -7.38 -3.65
CA VAL A 75 -3.44 -8.03 -4.19
C VAL A 75 -2.29 -7.05 -4.07
N LEU A 76 -1.22 -7.43 -3.36
CA LEU A 76 -0.01 -6.64 -3.25
C LEU A 76 1.06 -7.15 -4.24
N GLN A 77 1.71 -6.20 -4.91
CA GLN A 77 2.92 -6.40 -5.69
C GLN A 77 4.01 -5.45 -5.21
N ARG A 78 5.05 -5.97 -4.55
CA ARG A 78 6.29 -5.21 -4.34
C ARG A 78 7.09 -5.11 -5.62
N LEU A 79 7.57 -3.91 -5.94
CA LEU A 79 8.34 -3.60 -7.13
C LEU A 79 9.65 -2.89 -6.76
N ASP A 80 10.70 -3.12 -7.55
CA ASP A 80 12.00 -2.45 -7.40
C ASP A 80 11.96 -0.95 -7.78
N GLY A 81 10.87 -0.47 -8.36
CA GLY A 81 10.70 0.92 -8.80
C GLY A 81 9.34 1.17 -9.45
N ALA A 82 9.09 2.43 -9.79
CA ALA A 82 7.81 2.86 -10.35
C ALA A 82 7.51 2.18 -11.70
N PRO A 83 6.43 1.38 -11.81
CA PRO A 83 6.00 0.84 -13.09
C PRO A 83 5.32 1.94 -13.94
N PRO A 84 5.28 1.79 -15.27
CA PRO A 84 4.38 2.61 -16.09
C PRO A 84 2.93 2.44 -15.61
N VAL A 85 2.12 3.49 -15.75
CA VAL A 85 0.68 3.38 -15.47
C VAL A 85 0.05 2.55 -16.58
N ASP A 86 -0.64 1.47 -16.20
CA ASP A 86 -1.42 0.62 -17.07
C ASP A 86 -2.78 0.39 -16.42
N LEU A 87 -3.86 0.72 -17.13
CA LEU A 87 -5.24 0.57 -16.66
C LEU A 87 -5.98 -0.56 -17.39
N ASP A 88 -5.29 -1.39 -18.18
CA ASP A 88 -5.95 -2.48 -18.89
C ASP A 88 -6.65 -3.43 -17.91
N GLY A 89 -7.98 -3.50 -17.97
CA GLY A 89 -8.81 -4.27 -17.06
C GLY A 89 -9.09 -3.64 -15.68
N TRP A 90 -8.73 -2.36 -15.47
CA TRP A 90 -8.97 -1.59 -14.24
C TRP A 90 -9.86 -0.36 -14.52
N ASP A 91 -10.71 0.00 -13.56
CA ASP A 91 -11.62 1.14 -13.68
C ASP A 91 -10.89 2.47 -13.44
N ASP A 92 -10.00 2.50 -12.46
CA ASP A 92 -9.12 3.62 -12.17
C ASP A 92 -7.84 3.20 -11.45
N ALA A 93 -6.94 4.17 -11.27
CA ALA A 93 -5.80 4.04 -10.37
C ALA A 93 -5.49 5.37 -9.68
N HIS A 94 -5.03 5.29 -8.43
CA HIS A 94 -4.55 6.45 -7.68
C HIS A 94 -3.24 6.15 -6.99
N GLU A 95 -2.43 7.18 -6.77
CA GLU A 95 -1.08 7.05 -6.21
C GLU A 95 -0.98 7.78 -4.88
N VAL A 96 -0.51 7.08 -3.85
CA VAL A 96 -0.35 7.59 -2.49
C VAL A 96 1.09 7.42 -2.03
N SER A 97 1.50 8.26 -1.07
CA SER A 97 2.82 8.17 -0.44
C SER A 97 2.65 7.91 1.04
N LEU A 98 3.42 6.96 1.56
CA LEU A 98 3.38 6.51 2.94
C LEU A 98 4.79 6.53 3.51
N LEU A 99 4.98 7.11 4.68
CA LEU A 99 6.21 7.03 5.47
C LEU A 99 6.08 5.85 6.41
N ALA A 100 6.76 4.76 6.09
CA ALA A 100 6.93 3.62 6.97
C ALA A 100 8.05 3.91 7.99
N SER A 101 7.82 3.58 9.26
CA SER A 101 8.86 3.56 10.30
C SER A 101 9.13 2.15 10.78
N PRO A 102 10.40 1.82 11.04
CA PRO A 102 10.76 0.58 11.70
C PRO A 102 10.29 0.58 13.16
N ARG A 103 10.08 -0.61 13.73
CA ARG A 103 9.93 -0.80 15.16
C ARG A 103 11.23 -0.41 15.87
N THR A 104 11.11 0.24 17.02
CA THR A 104 12.27 0.52 17.89
C THR A 104 12.81 -0.73 18.57
N ASP A 105 11.99 -1.78 18.68
CA ASP A 105 12.36 -3.11 19.19
C ASP A 105 11.85 -4.18 18.22
N PRO A 106 12.60 -4.49 17.15
CA PRO A 106 12.17 -5.45 16.14
C PRO A 106 12.18 -6.85 16.73
N VAL A 107 10.99 -7.46 16.85
CA VAL A 107 10.86 -8.87 17.21
C VAL A 107 10.86 -9.66 15.90
N PRO A 108 11.73 -10.66 15.70
CA PRO A 108 11.79 -11.42 14.44
C PRO A 108 10.47 -12.10 14.04
N GLU A 109 9.57 -12.30 15.00
CA GLU A 109 8.25 -12.91 14.83
C GLU A 109 7.16 -11.90 14.40
N ASN A 110 7.47 -10.59 14.47
CA ASN A 110 6.58 -9.50 14.02
C ASN A 110 7.44 -8.38 13.39
N PRO A 111 7.90 -8.60 12.13
CA PRO A 111 8.74 -7.66 11.41
C PRO A 111 8.13 -6.25 11.22
N ASP A 112 8.93 -5.33 10.69
CA ASP A 112 8.53 -3.95 10.43
C ASP A 112 7.53 -3.90 9.26
N HIS A 113 6.22 -4.03 9.52
CA HIS A 113 5.22 -4.09 8.46
C HIS A 113 4.44 -2.79 8.28
N ILE A 114 4.12 -2.51 7.02
CA ILE A 114 2.97 -1.66 6.69
C ILE A 114 1.71 -2.51 6.86
N LEU A 115 0.82 -2.07 7.75
CA LEU A 115 -0.47 -2.71 8.04
C LEU A 115 -1.56 -2.12 7.14
N ILE A 116 -2.44 -2.96 6.59
CA ILE A 116 -3.69 -2.50 5.98
C ILE A 116 -4.85 -2.93 6.87
N SER A 117 -5.67 -2.01 7.34
CA SER A 117 -6.82 -2.33 8.19
C SER A 117 -8.12 -1.83 7.59
N SER A 118 -9.22 -2.51 7.89
CA SER A 118 -10.55 -1.98 7.58
C SER A 118 -10.73 -0.59 8.20
N ARG A 119 -11.61 0.23 7.61
CA ARG A 119 -12.13 1.43 8.27
C ARG A 119 -13.49 1.06 8.90
N GLY A 120 -13.56 0.91 10.22
CA GLY A 120 -14.79 0.61 10.95
C GLY A 120 -14.53 -0.24 12.21
N GLU A 121 -15.57 -0.51 13.00
CA GLU A 121 -15.48 -1.26 14.26
C GLU A 121 -14.97 -2.71 14.05
N GLY A 122 -14.91 -3.18 12.81
CA GLY A 122 -14.31 -4.45 12.43
C GLY A 122 -12.78 -4.51 12.57
N ASP A 123 -12.31 -5.49 13.32
CA ASP A 123 -10.88 -5.78 13.59
C ASP A 123 -10.12 -6.42 12.41
N ASP A 124 -10.67 -6.43 11.19
CA ASP A 124 -10.01 -7.10 10.06
C ASP A 124 -8.81 -6.29 9.55
N CYS A 125 -7.69 -6.98 9.43
CA CYS A 125 -6.42 -6.41 9.03
C CYS A 125 -5.59 -7.39 8.22
N ALA A 126 -4.93 -6.85 7.20
CA ALA A 126 -4.00 -7.55 6.34
C ALA A 126 -2.57 -7.13 6.67
N ASP A 127 -1.76 -8.11 7.03
CA ASP A 127 -0.31 -7.97 7.14
C ASP A 127 0.34 -8.39 5.83
N PHE A 128 1.12 -7.49 5.25
CA PHE A 128 1.92 -7.79 4.06
C PHE A 128 3.40 -7.85 4.43
N ASP A 129 3.97 -9.04 4.34
CA ASP A 129 5.35 -9.30 4.78
C ASP A 129 6.37 -8.57 3.91
N GLU A 130 5.99 -8.23 2.67
CA GLU A 130 6.89 -7.61 1.71
C GLU A 130 7.17 -6.12 1.97
N LEU A 131 6.44 -5.44 2.85
CA LEU A 131 6.52 -3.98 2.99
C LEU A 131 7.37 -3.53 4.19
N GLU A 132 8.69 -3.66 4.06
CA GLU A 132 9.66 -3.42 5.14
C GLU A 132 10.32 -2.03 5.13
N CYS A 133 11.04 -1.69 6.21
CA CYS A 133 11.93 -0.52 6.30
C CYS A 133 13.41 -0.94 6.14
N PRO A 134 14.03 -0.82 4.93
CA PRO A 134 15.37 -1.34 4.72
C PRO A 134 16.41 -0.71 5.63
N GLY A 135 17.18 -1.55 6.32
CA GLY A 135 18.22 -1.09 7.25
C GLY A 135 17.67 -0.48 8.55
N GLY A 136 16.39 -0.67 8.86
CA GLY A 136 15.78 -0.19 10.10
C GLY A 136 15.74 1.34 10.16
N VAL A 137 15.43 1.99 9.04
CA VAL A 137 15.24 3.45 8.98
C VAL A 137 13.91 3.79 8.31
N ASP A 138 13.38 4.96 8.67
CA ASP A 138 12.20 5.54 8.05
C ASP A 138 12.30 5.51 6.52
N THR A 139 11.30 4.89 5.89
CA THR A 139 11.29 4.59 4.46
C THR A 139 10.02 5.13 3.82
N TRP A 140 10.18 5.99 2.82
CA TRP A 140 9.05 6.43 2.00
C TRP A 140 8.68 5.34 0.99
N TRP A 141 7.45 4.88 1.07
CA TRP A 141 6.81 4.02 0.10
C TRP A 141 5.90 4.84 -0.81
N ARG A 142 5.85 4.44 -2.07
CA ARG A 142 4.88 4.88 -3.06
C ARG A 142 3.99 3.68 -3.37
N MET A 143 2.69 3.90 -3.36
CA MET A 143 1.72 2.86 -3.70
C MET A 143 0.82 3.38 -4.81
N ARG A 144 0.67 2.60 -5.87
CA ARG A 144 -0.38 2.79 -6.86
C ARG A 144 -1.43 1.73 -6.63
N VAL A 145 -2.64 2.17 -6.34
CA VAL A 145 -3.79 1.31 -6.14
C VAL A 145 -4.64 1.38 -7.40
N HIS A 146 -4.67 0.28 -8.15
CA HIS A 146 -5.61 0.08 -9.25
C HIS A 146 -6.87 -0.57 -8.70
N ARG A 147 -8.03 -0.13 -9.16
CA ARG A 147 -9.32 -0.60 -8.62
C ARG A 147 -10.23 -1.06 -9.73
N ARG A 148 -10.97 -2.13 -9.47
CA ARG A 148 -12.07 -2.58 -10.33
C ARG A 148 -13.25 -3.07 -9.52
N VAL A 149 -14.45 -2.79 -10.00
CA VAL A 149 -15.69 -3.31 -9.42
C VAL A 149 -16.36 -4.23 -10.41
N GLY A 150 -16.39 -5.52 -10.08
CA GLY A 150 -16.98 -6.57 -10.90
C GLY A 150 -18.22 -7.20 -10.28
N SER A 151 -18.79 -8.19 -10.98
CA SER A 151 -19.90 -8.98 -10.44
C SER A 151 -19.52 -9.84 -9.24
N ALA A 152 -18.22 -10.06 -9.02
CA ALA A 152 -17.67 -10.84 -7.90
C ALA A 152 -17.33 -10.00 -6.67
N GLY A 153 -17.39 -8.66 -6.76
CA GLY A 153 -16.96 -7.75 -5.71
C GLY A 153 -16.00 -6.68 -6.22
N GLU A 154 -15.36 -5.99 -5.27
CA GLU A 154 -14.33 -4.99 -5.53
C GLU A 154 -12.95 -5.61 -5.33
N GLU A 155 -12.01 -5.26 -6.22
CA GLU A 155 -10.64 -5.76 -6.19
C GLU A 155 -9.67 -4.60 -6.37
N HIS A 156 -8.62 -4.61 -5.55
CA HIS A 156 -7.56 -3.63 -5.56
C HIS A 156 -6.21 -4.31 -5.81
N LEU A 157 -5.52 -3.90 -6.87
CA LEU A 157 -4.10 -4.21 -7.05
C LEU A 157 -3.25 -3.06 -6.49
N ILE A 158 -2.47 -3.34 -5.46
CA ILE A 158 -1.56 -2.43 -4.80
C ILE A 158 -0.16 -2.69 -5.33
N GLN A 159 0.35 -1.80 -6.17
CA GLN A 159 1.74 -1.81 -6.61
C GLN A 159 2.56 -0.90 -5.71
N ALA A 160 3.49 -1.46 -4.95
CA ALA A 160 4.26 -0.74 -3.94
C ALA A 160 5.76 -0.73 -4.28
N TRP A 161 6.41 0.43 -4.17
CA TRP A 161 7.86 0.57 -4.33
C TRP A 161 8.42 1.65 -3.41
N ILE A 162 9.70 1.54 -3.06
CA ILE A 162 10.38 2.56 -2.27
C ILE A 162 10.55 3.82 -3.12
N ALA A 163 10.11 4.96 -2.59
CA ALA A 163 10.26 6.25 -3.22
C ALA A 163 11.69 6.78 -3.03
N GLU A 164 12.35 7.16 -4.13
CA GLU A 164 13.71 7.74 -4.08
C GLU A 164 13.77 9.09 -3.33
N ARG A 165 12.61 9.75 -3.11
CA ARG A 165 12.50 11.06 -2.46
C ARG A 165 11.19 11.15 -1.67
N GLN A 166 11.24 11.92 -0.57
CA GLN A 166 10.05 12.37 0.16
C GLN A 166 9.07 13.04 -0.82
N PRO A 167 7.76 12.75 -0.77
CA PRO A 167 6.77 13.43 -1.57
C PRO A 167 6.83 14.94 -1.30
N VAL A 168 6.96 15.73 -2.38
CA VAL A 168 6.69 17.16 -2.33
C VAL A 168 5.18 17.30 -2.44
N VAL A 169 4.50 17.48 -1.30
CA VAL A 169 3.08 17.82 -1.29
C VAL A 169 2.93 19.22 -1.86
N GLN A 170 2.54 19.33 -3.13
CA GLN A 170 2.04 20.59 -3.67
C GLN A 170 0.63 20.79 -3.15
N LEU A 171 0.50 21.66 -2.15
CA LEU A 171 -0.81 22.17 -1.75
C LEU A 171 -1.36 23.01 -2.92
N SER A 172 -2.31 22.45 -3.67
CA SER A 172 -3.12 23.22 -4.61
C SER A 172 -3.88 24.28 -3.82
N ARG A 173 -3.66 25.55 -4.18
CA ARG A 173 -4.44 26.70 -3.65
C ARG A 173 -5.81 26.77 -4.29
#